data_AF-A0A165M938-F1
#
_entry.id   AF-A0A165M938-F1
#
_cell.length_a   1.000
_cell.length_b   1.000
_cell.length_c   1.000
_cell.angle_alpha   90.00
_cell.angle_beta   90.00
_cell.angle_gamma   90.00
#
_symmetry.space_group_name_H-M   'P 1'
#
loop_
_entity.id
_entity.type
_entity.pdbx_description
1 polymer ?
#
loop_
_entity_poly.entity_id
_entity_poly.type
_entity_poly.pdbx_seq_one_letter_code
_entity_poly.pdbx_strand_id
1 'polypeptide(L)'
;PQGFIWDSTYSCAYDALLMILLNIWQDNLNKWSKHLNINSHMESIIEGFESIQSGETSMEACRDTLRQRMNNLDRMRFPVRRGAGTSVNELCEELLNTNPIGSIVTSCDTCNNINRTSIDKLSFNCYRPTHRTNNDDSQATSIKDWIVQNLSPEGTFQGVKCCRKDIRSITTLTEIPWILAFHVSNTDLLPDKNFTLQLKSKQKLNLRGLIYFGDFHFTSRFISKNGDIWFNDGMTTGRECRKEGNIESTNLADLLTC
;
A
#
# COMPACT_ATOMS: atom_id res chain seq x y z
N PRO A 1 9.08 -14.56 -14.50
CA PRO A 1 7.76 -13.93 -14.31
C PRO A 1 7.48 -12.99 -15.49
N GLN A 2 6.23 -12.90 -15.97
CA GLN A 2 5.87 -11.93 -17.01
C GLN A 2 5.47 -10.60 -16.35
N GLY A 3 6.02 -9.50 -16.86
CA GLY A 3 5.73 -8.13 -16.43
C GLY A 3 4.61 -7.48 -17.23
N PHE A 4 3.95 -6.46 -16.69
CA PHE A 4 3.02 -5.62 -17.47
C PHE A 4 3.80 -4.71 -18.43
N ILE A 5 3.34 -4.57 -19.67
CA ILE A 5 3.91 -3.63 -20.64
C ILE A 5 3.22 -2.27 -20.49
N TRP A 6 4.03 -1.21 -20.34
CA TRP A 6 3.54 0.15 -20.14
C TRP A 6 2.76 0.68 -21.36
N ASP A 7 1.66 1.36 -21.06
CA ASP A 7 0.86 2.12 -22.01
C ASP A 7 1.24 3.60 -21.95
N SER A 8 1.45 4.19 -23.13
CA SER A 8 1.78 5.61 -23.32
C SER A 8 0.79 6.62 -22.72
N THR A 9 -0.38 6.16 -22.27
CA THR A 9 -1.35 6.93 -21.49
C THR A 9 -1.11 6.85 -19.97
N TYR A 10 0.13 6.60 -19.55
CA TYR A 10 0.61 6.62 -18.16
C TYR A 10 0.02 5.51 -17.28
N SER A 11 0.04 4.26 -17.75
CA SER A 11 -0.44 3.10 -16.98
C SER A 11 0.45 2.68 -15.81
N CYS A 12 1.67 3.23 -15.69
CA CYS A 12 2.72 2.76 -14.78
C CYS A 12 2.28 2.55 -13.31
N ALA A 13 1.39 3.39 -12.78
CA ALA A 13 0.84 3.20 -11.43
C ALA A 13 0.08 1.87 -11.28
N TYR A 14 -0.71 1.50 -12.30
CA TYR A 14 -1.44 0.24 -12.34
C TYR A 14 -0.49 -0.93 -12.58
N ASP A 15 0.45 -0.79 -13.53
CA ASP A 15 1.42 -1.84 -13.85
C ASP A 15 2.22 -2.24 -12.60
N ALA A 16 2.76 -1.25 -11.88
CA ALA A 16 3.55 -1.45 -10.67
C ALA A 16 2.76 -2.14 -9.54
N LEU A 17 1.52 -1.70 -9.30
CA LEU A 17 0.69 -2.27 -8.23
C LEU A 17 0.16 -3.66 -8.59
N LEU A 18 -0.35 -3.85 -9.80
CA LEU A 18 -0.88 -5.13 -10.26
C LEU A 18 0.22 -6.19 -10.35
N MET A 19 1.46 -5.82 -10.68
CA MET A 19 2.59 -6.75 -10.66
C MET A 19 2.79 -7.36 -9.27
N ILE A 20 2.72 -6.54 -8.21
CA ILE A 20 2.85 -7.01 -6.82
C ILE A 20 1.65 -7.88 -6.44
N LEU A 21 0.43 -7.42 -6.71
CA LEU A 21 -0.80 -8.15 -6.36
C LEU A 21 -0.90 -9.50 -7.07
N LEU A 22 -0.55 -9.56 -8.36
CA LEU A 22 -0.54 -10.80 -9.15
C LEU A 22 0.44 -11.82 -8.55
N ASN A 23 1.65 -11.40 -8.17
CA ASN A 23 2.61 -12.31 -7.54
C ASN A 23 2.19 -12.76 -6.15
N ILE A 24 1.56 -11.89 -5.35
CA ILE A 24 0.97 -12.31 -4.08
C ILE A 24 -0.07 -13.40 -4.36
N TRP A 25 -0.98 -13.16 -5.30
CA TRP A 25 -2.06 -14.08 -5.63
C TRP A 25 -1.54 -15.44 -6.13
N GLN A 26 -0.60 -15.43 -7.08
CA GLN A 26 0.00 -16.65 -7.67
C GLN A 26 0.72 -17.55 -6.67
N ASP A 27 1.21 -17.02 -5.55
CA ASP A 27 1.89 -17.83 -4.52
C ASP A 27 0.97 -18.87 -3.86
N ASN A 28 -0.33 -18.57 -3.76
CA ASN A 28 -1.35 -19.46 -3.22
C ASN A 28 -2.75 -18.97 -3.63
N LEU A 29 -3.24 -19.48 -4.76
CA LEU A 29 -4.51 -19.07 -5.37
C LEU A 29 -5.68 -19.14 -4.38
N ASN A 30 -5.87 -20.30 -3.73
CA ASN A 30 -6.99 -20.51 -2.80
C ASN A 30 -6.97 -19.54 -1.62
N LYS A 31 -5.78 -19.30 -1.04
CA LYS A 31 -5.63 -18.38 0.08
C LYS A 31 -5.91 -16.95 -0.36
N TRP A 32 -5.31 -16.51 -1.46
CA TRP A 32 -5.30 -15.11 -1.83
C TRP A 32 -6.54 -14.68 -2.60
N SER A 33 -7.21 -15.55 -3.36
CA SER A 33 -8.56 -15.27 -3.89
C SER A 33 -9.54 -14.95 -2.76
N LYS A 34 -9.42 -15.62 -1.61
CA LYS A 34 -10.25 -15.34 -0.42
C LYS A 34 -9.84 -14.05 0.29
N HIS A 35 -8.56 -13.88 0.58
CA HIS A 35 -8.09 -12.80 1.47
C HIS A 35 -7.87 -11.45 0.79
N LEU A 36 -7.69 -11.43 -0.54
CA LEU A 36 -7.63 -10.20 -1.32
C LEU A 36 -9.01 -9.74 -1.78
N ASN A 37 -10.04 -10.60 -1.78
CA ASN A 37 -11.42 -10.21 -2.10
C ASN A 37 -12.05 -9.42 -0.93
N ILE A 38 -11.63 -8.15 -0.81
CA ILE A 38 -12.07 -7.22 0.24
C ILE A 38 -13.12 -6.21 -0.24
N ASN A 39 -13.24 -6.03 -1.56
CA ASN A 39 -14.24 -5.19 -2.19
C ASN A 39 -14.42 -5.61 -3.66
N SER A 40 -15.44 -5.04 -4.31
CA SER A 40 -15.80 -5.36 -5.71
C SER A 40 -14.73 -5.00 -6.75
N HIS A 41 -13.77 -4.12 -6.45
CA HIS A 41 -12.65 -3.84 -7.35
C HIS A 41 -11.62 -4.97 -7.28
N MET A 42 -11.26 -5.40 -6.08
CA MET A 42 -10.34 -6.52 -5.89
C MET A 42 -10.91 -7.84 -6.40
N GLU A 43 -12.21 -8.07 -6.25
CA GLU A 43 -12.92 -9.20 -6.87
C GLU A 43 -12.69 -9.26 -8.38
N SER A 44 -12.97 -8.15 -9.08
CA SER A 44 -12.77 -8.04 -10.52
C SER A 44 -11.30 -8.20 -10.96
N ILE A 45 -10.35 -7.77 -10.12
CA ILE A 45 -8.91 -7.99 -10.37
C ILE A 45 -8.58 -9.49 -10.25
N ILE A 46 -9.11 -10.18 -9.23
CA ILE A 46 -8.89 -11.61 -9.02
C ILE A 46 -9.46 -12.41 -10.20
N GLU A 47 -10.68 -12.11 -10.65
CA GLU A 47 -11.26 -12.70 -11.86
C GLU A 47 -10.37 -12.46 -13.09
N GLY A 48 -9.85 -11.24 -13.23
CA GLY A 48 -8.89 -10.92 -14.29
C GLY A 48 -7.59 -11.74 -14.20
N PHE A 49 -7.07 -11.98 -12.99
CA PHE A 49 -5.90 -12.82 -12.77
C PHE A 49 -6.17 -14.30 -13.12
N GLU A 50 -7.37 -14.79 -12.80
CA GLU A 50 -7.83 -16.13 -13.18
C GLU A 50 -7.91 -16.26 -14.71
N SER A 51 -8.48 -15.27 -15.41
CA SER A 51 -8.53 -15.26 -16.88
C SER A 51 -7.14 -15.12 -17.53
N ILE A 52 -6.19 -14.42 -16.89
CA ILE A 52 -4.79 -14.40 -17.37
C ILE A 52 -4.20 -15.80 -17.26
N GLN A 53 -4.45 -16.50 -16.15
CA GLN A 53 -3.92 -17.84 -15.91
C GLN A 53 -4.50 -18.88 -16.88
N SER A 54 -5.77 -18.77 -17.24
CA SER A 54 -6.41 -19.64 -18.24
C SER A 54 -6.07 -19.26 -19.69
N GLY A 55 -5.40 -18.11 -19.91
CA GLY A 55 -5.05 -17.61 -21.23
C GLY A 55 -6.22 -16.97 -21.99
N GLU A 56 -7.32 -16.67 -21.31
CA GLU A 56 -8.51 -16.02 -21.88
C GLU A 56 -8.31 -14.52 -22.10
N THR A 57 -7.44 -13.89 -21.32
CA THR A 57 -7.13 -12.46 -21.43
C THR A 57 -5.64 -12.17 -21.26
N SER A 58 -5.19 -11.00 -21.68
CA SER A 58 -3.83 -10.54 -21.45
C SER A 58 -3.71 -9.76 -20.14
N MET A 59 -2.48 -9.62 -19.64
CA MET A 59 -2.18 -8.77 -18.49
C MET A 59 -2.66 -7.33 -18.72
N GLU A 60 -2.39 -6.78 -19.91
CA GLU A 60 -2.79 -5.41 -20.26
C GLU A 60 -4.31 -5.27 -20.34
N ALA A 61 -5.04 -6.25 -20.88
CA ALA A 61 -6.49 -6.20 -20.94
C ALA A 61 -7.14 -6.24 -19.54
N CYS A 62 -6.61 -7.06 -18.62
CA CYS A 62 -7.02 -7.06 -17.22
C CYS A 62 -6.77 -5.69 -16.57
N ARG A 63 -5.58 -5.12 -16.75
CA ARG A 63 -5.24 -3.77 -16.27
C ARG A 63 -6.16 -2.71 -16.85
N ASP A 64 -6.40 -2.71 -18.15
CA ASP A 64 -7.15 -1.67 -18.83
C ASP A 64 -8.64 -1.70 -18.45
N THR A 65 -9.17 -2.89 -18.14
CA THR A 65 -10.49 -3.04 -17.50
C THR A 65 -10.54 -2.31 -16.16
N LEU A 66 -9.53 -2.49 -15.30
CA LEU A 66 -9.44 -1.76 -14.04
C LEU A 66 -9.29 -0.24 -14.26
N ARG A 67 -8.43 0.18 -15.20
CA ARG A 67 -8.22 1.60 -15.52
C ARG A 67 -9.51 2.27 -15.96
N GLN A 68 -10.28 1.62 -16.83
CA GLN A 68 -11.57 2.13 -17.28
C GLN A 68 -12.56 2.24 -16.11
N ARG A 69 -12.59 1.24 -15.22
CA ARG A 69 -13.45 1.27 -14.03
C ARG A 69 -13.10 2.41 -13.08
N MET A 70 -11.82 2.61 -12.79
CA MET A 70 -11.34 3.72 -11.97
C MET A 70 -11.62 5.08 -12.63
N ASN A 71 -11.40 5.20 -13.94
CA ASN A 71 -11.70 6.42 -14.70
C ASN A 71 -13.19 6.76 -14.68
N ASN A 72 -14.08 5.77 -14.77
CA ASN A 72 -15.51 5.97 -14.67
C ASN A 72 -15.95 6.41 -13.26
N LEU A 73 -15.22 6.00 -12.22
CA LEU A 73 -15.44 6.43 -10.85
C LEU A 73 -15.07 7.92 -10.68
N ASP A 74 -13.87 8.30 -11.12
CA ASP A 74 -13.40 9.68 -11.10
C ASP A 74 -12.34 9.92 -12.19
N ARG A 75 -12.71 10.68 -13.23
CA ARG A 75 -11.85 10.95 -14.39
C ARG A 75 -10.68 11.89 -14.09
N MET A 76 -10.79 12.68 -13.03
CA MET A 76 -9.74 13.62 -12.61
C MET A 76 -8.70 12.92 -11.75
N ARG A 77 -9.15 12.05 -10.85
CA ARG A 77 -8.29 11.23 -9.98
C ARG A 77 -7.63 10.07 -10.73
N PHE A 78 -8.34 9.48 -11.70
CA PHE A 78 -7.88 8.33 -12.47
C PHE A 78 -7.87 8.60 -13.98
N PRO A 79 -7.00 9.50 -14.47
CA PRO A 79 -6.96 9.87 -15.87
C PRO A 79 -6.50 8.72 -16.78
N VAL A 80 -7.10 8.62 -17.97
CA VAL A 80 -6.65 7.73 -19.06
C VAL A 80 -6.33 8.61 -20.28
N ARG A 81 -5.29 9.44 -20.14
CA ARG A 81 -4.83 10.34 -21.20
C ARG A 81 -3.35 10.66 -21.04
N ARG A 82 -2.71 11.07 -22.14
CA ARG A 82 -1.32 11.56 -22.09
C ARG A 82 -1.22 12.84 -21.27
N GLY A 83 -0.14 12.98 -20.51
CA GLY A 83 0.21 14.13 -19.68
C GLY A 83 -0.46 14.14 -18.31
N ALA A 84 -1.22 13.10 -17.95
CA ALA A 84 -1.86 12.99 -16.64
C ALA A 84 -1.78 11.54 -16.15
N GLY A 85 -1.02 11.33 -15.08
CA GLY A 85 -0.86 10.02 -14.43
C GLY A 85 -1.80 9.84 -13.25
N THR A 86 -2.01 8.59 -12.87
CA THR A 86 -2.73 8.20 -11.64
C THR A 86 -1.76 8.13 -10.47
N SER A 87 -2.17 8.62 -9.29
CA SER A 87 -1.43 8.40 -8.05
C SER A 87 -1.58 6.95 -7.58
N VAL A 88 -0.47 6.26 -7.31
CA VAL A 88 -0.50 4.91 -6.68
C VAL A 88 -1.17 4.95 -5.32
N ASN A 89 -1.00 6.04 -4.55
CA ASN A 89 -1.64 6.18 -3.24
C ASN A 89 -3.17 6.20 -3.37
N GLU A 90 -3.69 7.01 -4.30
CA GLU A 90 -5.13 7.09 -4.57
C GLU A 90 -5.69 5.77 -5.10
N LEU A 91 -4.93 5.08 -5.96
CA LEU A 91 -5.30 3.75 -6.44
C LEU A 91 -5.35 2.73 -5.29
N CYS A 92 -4.38 2.75 -4.38
CA CYS A 92 -4.39 1.92 -3.18
C CYS A 92 -5.58 2.24 -2.25
N GLU A 93 -5.97 3.51 -2.11
CA GLU A 93 -7.14 3.86 -1.30
C GLU A 93 -8.44 3.24 -1.82
N GLU A 94 -8.62 3.14 -3.14
CA GLU A 94 -9.79 2.49 -3.73
C GLU A 94 -9.71 0.96 -3.66
N LEU A 95 -8.56 0.40 -4.04
CA LEU A 95 -8.39 -1.06 -4.08
C LEU A 95 -8.33 -1.68 -2.69
N LEU A 96 -7.80 -0.96 -1.70
CA LEU A 96 -7.62 -1.44 -0.34
C LEU A 96 -8.63 -0.83 0.65
N ASN A 97 -9.79 -0.39 0.14
CA ASN A 97 -10.95 -0.07 0.95
C ASN A 97 -11.63 -1.36 1.44
N THR A 98 -12.07 -1.37 2.69
CA THR A 98 -12.63 -2.54 3.38
C THR A 98 -13.78 -2.12 4.30
N ASN A 99 -14.55 -3.08 4.79
CA ASN A 99 -15.37 -2.86 5.98
C ASN A 99 -14.47 -2.41 7.16
N PRO A 100 -14.98 -1.56 8.07
CA PRO A 100 -14.18 -1.04 9.18
C PRO A 100 -13.47 -2.13 9.99
N ILE A 101 -12.14 -2.02 10.14
CA ILE A 101 -11.27 -2.93 10.89
C ILE A 101 -10.79 -2.32 12.22
N GLY A 102 -11.32 -1.16 12.58
CA GLY A 102 -10.87 -0.40 13.74
C GLY A 102 -11.46 0.99 13.80
N SER A 103 -10.94 1.79 14.72
CA SER A 103 -11.34 3.18 14.90
C SER A 103 -10.21 4.07 15.38
N ILE A 104 -10.30 5.35 15.03
CA ILE A 104 -9.52 6.44 15.61
C ILE A 104 -10.45 7.24 16.51
N VAL A 105 -10.06 7.44 17.77
CA VAL A 105 -10.82 8.22 18.75
C VAL A 105 -9.99 9.40 19.21
N THR A 106 -10.57 10.61 19.17
CA THR A 106 -9.97 11.82 19.73
C THR A 106 -10.88 12.39 20.80
N SER A 107 -10.31 12.78 21.94
CA SER A 107 -11.04 13.42 23.04
C SER A 107 -10.38 14.76 23.39
N CYS A 108 -11.18 15.81 23.55
CA CYS A 108 -10.70 17.12 23.99
C CYS A 108 -11.10 17.39 25.44
N ASP A 109 -10.13 17.46 26.34
CA ASP A 109 -10.38 17.71 27.77
C ASP A 109 -10.88 19.13 28.09
N THR A 110 -10.85 20.05 27.11
CA THR A 110 -11.32 21.44 27.29
C THR A 110 -12.81 21.61 26.98
N CYS A 111 -13.33 20.94 25.95
CA CYS A 111 -14.74 21.03 25.56
C CYS A 111 -15.52 19.72 25.65
N ASN A 112 -14.86 18.63 26.09
CA ASN A 112 -15.39 17.26 26.14
C ASN A 112 -15.91 16.72 24.80
N ASN A 113 -15.50 17.34 23.68
CA ASN A 113 -15.85 16.83 22.36
C ASN A 113 -15.09 15.53 22.10
N ILE A 114 -15.82 14.50 21.67
CA ILE A 114 -15.30 13.20 21.30
C ILE A 114 -15.64 12.97 19.83
N ASN A 115 -14.61 12.72 19.02
CA ASN A 115 -14.78 12.31 17.63
C ASN A 115 -14.30 10.86 17.48
N ARG A 116 -15.03 10.10 16.66
CA ARG A 116 -14.71 8.73 16.31
C ARG A 116 -14.81 8.56 14.80
N THR A 117 -13.76 8.04 14.20
CA THR A 117 -13.70 7.72 12.77
C THR A 117 -13.36 6.25 12.59
N SER A 118 -13.99 5.58 11.62
CA SER A 118 -13.66 4.20 11.24
C SER A 118 -12.29 4.13 10.57
N ILE A 119 -11.62 2.99 10.73
CA ILE A 119 -10.48 2.61 9.89
C ILE A 119 -11.00 1.62 8.86
N ASP A 120 -11.28 2.10 7.66
CA ASP A 120 -11.83 1.34 6.53
C ASP A 120 -10.87 1.28 5.33
N LYS A 121 -9.66 1.82 5.47
CA LYS A 121 -8.59 1.73 4.46
C LYS A 121 -7.41 0.95 5.00
N LEU A 122 -6.84 0.07 4.17
CA LEU A 122 -5.60 -0.66 4.47
C LEU A 122 -4.35 0.03 3.90
N SER A 123 -4.50 1.25 3.36
CA SER A 123 -3.42 2.13 2.98
C SER A 123 -3.19 3.20 4.06
N PHE A 124 -1.93 3.37 4.47
CA PHE A 124 -1.53 4.30 5.52
C PHE A 124 -0.53 5.29 4.98
N ASN A 125 -0.75 6.57 5.27
CA ASN A 125 0.20 7.63 4.90
C ASN A 125 1.22 7.83 6.02
N CYS A 126 2.47 7.47 5.74
CA CYS A 126 3.60 7.63 6.64
C CYS A 126 4.32 8.94 6.34
N TYR A 127 3.92 10.01 7.05
CA TYR A 127 4.57 11.32 6.97
C TYR A 127 5.57 11.53 8.09
N ARG A 128 6.55 12.39 7.85
CA ARG A 128 7.36 12.98 8.92
C ARG A 128 6.50 13.95 9.75
N PRO A 129 6.45 13.83 11.09
CA PRO A 129 5.74 14.79 11.92
C PRO A 129 6.31 16.21 11.70
N THR A 130 5.45 17.15 11.31
CA THR A 130 5.85 18.55 11.03
C THR A 130 6.13 19.34 12.30
N HIS A 131 5.65 18.88 13.46
CA HIS A 131 5.90 19.51 14.75
C HIS A 131 6.88 18.67 15.58
N ARG A 132 8.14 19.13 15.63
CA ARG A 132 9.11 18.71 16.64
C ARG A 132 8.66 19.30 17.98
N THR A 133 7.96 18.54 18.82
CA THR A 133 7.96 18.84 20.24
C THR A 133 9.33 18.44 20.77
N ASN A 134 10.09 19.40 21.31
CA ASN A 134 11.51 19.28 21.63
C ASN A 134 11.89 18.19 22.65
N ASN A 135 10.94 17.40 23.15
CA ASN A 135 11.20 16.35 24.12
C ASN A 135 10.42 15.07 23.73
N ASP A 136 11.17 13.99 23.53
CA ASP A 136 10.80 12.57 23.76
C ASP A 136 10.15 11.66 22.71
N ASP A 137 9.65 12.10 21.55
CA ASP A 137 9.23 11.12 20.54
C ASP A 137 10.43 10.66 19.71
N SER A 138 10.93 9.45 20.00
CA SER A 138 11.92 8.78 19.17
C SER A 138 11.44 8.77 17.73
N GLN A 139 12.23 9.33 16.80
CA GLN A 139 11.82 9.36 15.40
C GLN A 139 11.72 7.92 14.89
N ALA A 140 10.55 7.52 14.38
CA ALA A 140 10.41 6.21 13.76
C ALA A 140 11.48 6.04 12.65
N THR A 141 12.20 4.92 12.70
CA THR A 141 13.26 4.61 11.73
C THR A 141 12.81 3.57 10.71
N SER A 142 11.80 2.77 11.05
CA SER A 142 11.16 1.81 10.15
C SER A 142 9.64 1.88 10.17
N ILE A 143 9.00 1.22 9.21
CA ILE A 143 7.53 1.08 9.15
C ILE A 143 6.98 0.43 10.42
N LYS A 144 7.68 -0.55 10.98
CA LYS A 144 7.33 -1.17 12.25
C LYS A 144 7.34 -0.16 13.39
N ASP A 145 8.37 0.69 13.49
CA ASP A 145 8.41 1.74 14.52
C ASP A 145 7.24 2.70 14.36
N TRP A 146 6.95 3.10 13.11
CA TRP A 146 5.82 3.96 12.79
C TRP A 146 4.48 3.33 13.22
N ILE A 147 4.30 2.03 13.01
CA ILE A 147 3.11 1.29 13.46
C ILE A 147 3.02 1.30 14.99
N VAL A 148 4.12 1.02 15.70
CA VAL A 148 4.13 1.01 17.18
C VAL A 148 3.70 2.37 17.73
N GLN A 149 4.21 3.46 17.14
CA GLN A 149 3.84 4.81 17.54
C GLN A 149 2.38 5.13 17.23
N ASN A 150 1.89 4.79 16.04
CA ASN A 150 0.53 5.13 15.61
C ASN A 150 -0.56 4.27 16.23
N LEU A 151 -0.23 3.07 16.71
CA LEU A 151 -1.12 2.18 17.45
C LEU A 151 -0.89 2.25 18.98
N SER A 152 -0.15 3.24 19.47
CA SER A 152 0.11 3.40 20.90
C SER A 152 -1.20 3.56 21.69
N PRO A 153 -1.42 2.78 22.77
CA PRO A 153 -2.57 2.95 23.66
C PRO A 153 -2.62 4.32 24.35
N GLU A 154 -1.48 4.99 24.48
CA GLU A 154 -1.35 6.34 25.07
C GLU A 154 -1.79 7.46 24.10
N GLY A 155 -2.09 7.08 22.86
CA GLY A 155 -2.44 7.96 21.76
C GLY A 155 -1.23 8.71 21.17
N THR A 156 -1.40 9.22 19.96
CA THR A 156 -0.37 9.97 19.24
C THR A 156 -0.92 11.30 18.71
N PHE A 157 -0.04 12.29 18.54
CA PHE A 157 -0.40 13.58 17.95
C PHE A 157 -0.41 13.48 16.41
N GLN A 158 -1.60 13.38 15.83
CA GLN A 158 -1.80 13.30 14.37
C GLN A 158 -2.18 14.65 13.75
N GLY A 159 -1.78 15.77 14.37
CA GLY A 159 -2.08 17.13 13.89
C GLY A 159 -3.55 17.55 14.05
N VAL A 160 -4.38 16.74 14.72
CA VAL A 160 -5.76 17.09 15.05
C VAL A 160 -5.75 18.18 16.13
N LYS A 161 -6.46 19.27 15.87
CA LYS A 161 -6.58 20.41 16.79
C LYS A 161 -8.03 20.59 17.26
N CYS A 162 -8.20 20.82 18.56
CA CYS A 162 -9.47 21.23 19.15
C CYS A 162 -9.20 22.26 20.25
N CYS A 163 -10.06 23.29 20.37
CA CYS A 163 -9.86 24.39 21.33
C CYS A 163 -8.45 25.03 21.25
N ARG A 164 -7.87 25.12 20.04
CA ARG A 164 -6.50 25.62 19.76
C ARG A 164 -5.37 24.80 20.43
N LYS A 165 -5.64 23.58 20.85
CA LYS A 165 -4.66 22.63 21.38
C LYS A 165 -4.56 21.41 20.46
N ASP A 166 -3.36 20.84 20.39
CA ASP A 166 -3.19 19.52 19.79
C ASP A 166 -3.82 18.47 20.70
N ILE A 167 -4.60 17.57 20.11
CA ILE A 167 -5.23 16.47 20.83
C ILE A 167 -4.65 15.15 20.36
N ARG A 168 -4.52 14.21 21.30
CA ARG A 168 -4.07 12.85 20.98
C ARG A 168 -5.20 12.06 20.32
N SER A 169 -4.80 11.25 19.36
CA SER A 169 -5.65 10.29 18.67
C SER A 169 -5.27 8.89 19.13
N ILE A 170 -6.24 8.13 19.61
CA ILE A 170 -6.06 6.72 19.98
C ILE A 170 -6.56 5.88 18.81
N THR A 171 -5.65 5.18 18.16
CA THR A 171 -5.94 4.25 17.06
C THR A 171 -6.11 2.85 17.64
N THR A 172 -7.18 2.15 17.30
CA THR A 172 -7.42 0.78 17.74
C THR A 172 -7.87 -0.08 16.57
N LEU A 173 -7.20 -1.21 16.36
CA LEU A 173 -7.61 -2.23 15.40
C LEU A 173 -8.39 -3.34 16.09
N THR A 174 -9.48 -3.78 15.47
CA THR A 174 -10.28 -4.93 15.93
C THR A 174 -9.88 -6.22 15.23
N GLU A 175 -9.28 -6.11 14.04
CA GLU A 175 -8.86 -7.23 13.20
C GLU A 175 -7.47 -6.98 12.58
N ILE A 176 -6.74 -8.06 12.26
CA ILE A 176 -5.46 -7.94 11.55
C ILE A 176 -5.71 -8.14 10.05
N PRO A 177 -5.43 -7.13 9.20
CA PRO A 177 -5.60 -7.26 7.76
C PRO A 177 -4.53 -8.17 7.15
N TRP A 178 -4.86 -8.78 6.01
CA TRP A 178 -3.98 -9.70 5.27
C TRP A 178 -2.97 -9.00 4.37
N ILE A 179 -3.25 -7.74 4.04
CA ILE A 179 -2.40 -6.87 3.22
C ILE A 179 -2.47 -5.46 3.81
N LEU A 180 -1.33 -4.76 3.78
CA LEU A 180 -1.20 -3.37 4.19
C LEU A 180 -0.34 -2.66 3.16
N ALA A 181 -0.71 -1.43 2.82
CA ALA A 181 0.10 -0.53 2.01
C ALA A 181 0.54 0.67 2.85
N PHE A 182 1.81 1.06 2.71
CA PHE A 182 2.37 2.21 3.39
C PHE A 182 2.88 3.18 2.34
N HIS A 183 2.24 4.33 2.25
CA HIS A 183 2.68 5.43 1.41
C HIS A 183 3.71 6.26 2.20
N VAL A 184 4.98 6.11 1.82
CA VAL A 184 6.11 6.75 2.50
C VAL A 184 6.52 7.97 1.70
N SER A 185 6.41 9.15 2.30
CA SER A 185 6.81 10.39 1.64
C SER A 185 7.46 11.36 2.63
N ASN A 186 8.49 12.08 2.16
CA ASN A 186 9.21 13.09 2.93
C ASN A 186 9.80 12.55 4.26
N THR A 187 10.23 11.28 4.29
CA THR A 187 10.79 10.61 5.46
C THR A 187 11.79 9.53 5.06
N ASP A 188 12.69 9.18 5.98
CA ASP A 188 13.74 8.17 5.80
C ASP A 188 13.32 6.80 6.37
N LEU A 189 12.01 6.53 6.44
CA LEU A 189 11.50 5.28 6.98
C LEU A 189 11.93 4.11 6.11
N LEU A 190 12.66 3.18 6.71
CA LEU A 190 13.01 1.94 6.07
C LEU A 190 11.82 0.96 6.09
N PRO A 191 11.58 0.20 5.01
CA PRO A 191 10.68 -0.93 5.08
C PRO A 191 11.25 -2.00 6.03
N ASP A 192 10.38 -2.77 6.67
CA ASP A 192 10.79 -3.96 7.41
C ASP A 192 10.61 -5.21 6.55
N LYS A 193 11.57 -6.16 6.58
CA LYS A 193 11.42 -7.45 5.90
C LYS A 193 10.12 -8.16 6.32
N ASN A 194 9.81 -8.05 7.60
CA ASN A 194 8.58 -8.53 8.20
C ASN A 194 8.36 -7.90 9.57
N PHE A 195 7.11 -7.90 10.01
CA PHE A 195 6.74 -7.62 11.39
C PHE A 195 5.55 -8.48 11.79
N THR A 196 5.24 -8.52 13.09
CA THR A 196 4.11 -9.31 13.61
C THR A 196 3.14 -8.38 14.33
N LEU A 197 1.88 -8.46 13.94
CA LEU A 197 0.79 -7.84 14.67
C LEU A 197 0.16 -8.86 15.62
N GLN A 198 -0.18 -8.39 16.82
CA GLN A 198 -0.80 -9.20 17.86
C GLN A 198 -2.06 -8.47 18.36
N LEU A 199 -3.21 -9.07 18.05
CA LEU A 199 -4.50 -8.73 18.65
C LEU A 199 -5.01 -9.99 19.38
N LYS A 200 -6.27 -10.38 19.16
CA LYS A 200 -6.78 -11.71 19.57
C LYS A 200 -6.05 -12.86 18.87
N SER A 201 -5.60 -12.62 17.64
CA SER A 201 -4.76 -13.52 16.85
C SER A 201 -3.36 -12.93 16.67
N LYS A 202 -2.41 -13.78 16.29
CA LYS A 202 -1.04 -13.40 15.93
C LYS A 202 -0.84 -13.59 14.43
N GLN A 203 -0.37 -12.58 13.73
CA GLN A 203 -0.11 -12.68 12.30
C GLN A 203 1.20 -11.99 11.90
N LYS A 204 2.06 -12.74 11.22
CA LYS A 204 3.29 -12.23 10.62
C LYS A 204 2.97 -11.67 9.23
N LEU A 205 3.30 -10.41 9.00
CA LEU A 205 3.24 -9.74 7.71
C LEU A 205 4.65 -9.64 7.16
N ASN A 206 4.83 -10.02 5.89
CA ASN A 206 6.12 -9.94 5.20
C ASN A 206 6.05 -8.88 4.12
N LEU A 207 7.17 -8.20 3.85
CA LEU A 207 7.28 -7.29 2.72
C LEU A 207 7.09 -8.09 1.41
N ARG A 208 6.18 -7.62 0.55
CA ARG A 208 5.83 -8.29 -0.71
C ARG A 208 6.11 -7.47 -1.95
N GLY A 209 6.28 -6.17 -1.81
CA GLY A 209 6.74 -5.33 -2.90
C GLY A 209 6.96 -3.89 -2.46
N LEU A 210 7.60 -3.15 -3.34
CA LEU A 210 7.88 -1.73 -3.24
C LEU A 210 7.54 -1.08 -4.58
N ILE A 211 6.99 0.12 -4.53
CA ILE A 211 6.70 0.92 -5.72
C ILE A 211 7.47 2.23 -5.59
N TYR A 212 8.23 2.56 -6.62
CA TYR A 212 9.07 3.76 -6.68
C TYR A 212 8.45 4.77 -7.62
N PHE A 213 8.60 6.05 -7.30
CA PHE A 213 8.19 7.15 -8.15
C PHE A 213 9.42 8.02 -8.46
N GLY A 214 9.65 8.29 -9.74
CA GLY A 214 10.72 9.15 -10.23
C GLY A 214 10.49 9.51 -11.69
N ASP A 215 10.88 10.71 -12.10
CA ASP A 215 10.75 11.19 -13.50
C ASP A 215 9.36 10.98 -14.11
N PHE A 216 8.31 11.20 -13.31
CA PHE A 216 6.91 11.03 -13.69
C PHE A 216 6.54 9.61 -14.14
N HIS A 217 7.24 8.61 -13.59
CA HIS A 217 7.06 7.19 -13.89
C HIS A 217 7.09 6.36 -12.60
N PHE A 218 6.36 5.24 -12.61
CA PHE A 218 6.36 4.27 -11.53
C PHE A 218 7.03 2.97 -11.96
N THR A 219 7.90 2.44 -11.12
CA THR A 219 8.50 1.11 -11.24
C THR A 219 8.22 0.31 -9.98
N SER A 220 8.42 -1.01 -10.04
CA SER A 220 8.18 -1.86 -8.88
C SER A 220 9.27 -2.90 -8.66
N ARG A 221 9.44 -3.27 -7.39
CA ARG A 221 10.04 -4.54 -7.00
C ARG A 221 8.97 -5.38 -6.34
N PHE A 222 8.84 -6.65 -6.72
CA PHE A 222 8.07 -7.62 -5.96
C PHE A 222 8.99 -8.67 -5.36
N ILE A 223 8.55 -9.24 -4.24
CA ILE A 223 9.27 -10.27 -3.50
C ILE A 223 8.46 -11.55 -3.58
N SER A 224 9.06 -12.61 -4.11
CA SER A 224 8.39 -13.91 -4.24
C SER A 224 8.25 -14.61 -2.90
N LYS A 225 7.47 -15.71 -2.84
CA LYS A 225 7.40 -16.59 -1.65
C LYS A 225 8.77 -17.03 -1.13
N ASN A 226 9.74 -17.22 -2.02
CA ASN A 226 11.08 -17.68 -1.69
C ASN A 226 12.03 -16.52 -1.30
N GLY A 227 11.51 -15.29 -1.24
CA GLY A 227 12.28 -14.10 -0.91
C GLY A 227 13.05 -13.50 -2.08
N ASP A 228 12.94 -14.05 -3.29
CA ASP A 228 13.61 -13.49 -4.47
C ASP A 228 13.01 -12.12 -4.83
N ILE A 229 13.88 -11.14 -5.07
CA ILE A 229 13.52 -9.78 -5.46
C ILE A 229 13.56 -9.68 -6.98
N TRP A 230 12.47 -9.19 -7.55
CA TRP A 230 12.31 -9.01 -8.99
C TRP A 230 11.89 -7.58 -9.29
N PHE A 231 12.63 -6.91 -10.16
CA PHE A 231 12.34 -5.59 -10.69
C PHE A 231 11.48 -5.67 -11.94
N ASN A 232 10.47 -4.79 -12.03
CA ASN A 232 9.67 -4.57 -13.22
C ASN A 232 9.52 -3.08 -13.48
N ASP A 233 9.86 -2.70 -14.71
CA ASP A 233 9.56 -1.42 -15.31
C ASP A 233 8.88 -1.69 -16.66
N GLY A 234 7.56 -1.48 -16.71
CA GLY A 234 6.79 -1.74 -17.92
C GLY A 234 7.25 -0.96 -19.15
N MET A 235 7.99 0.14 -18.98
CA MET A 235 8.54 0.95 -20.07
C MET A 235 9.87 0.40 -20.57
N THR A 236 10.81 0.10 -19.67
CA THR A 236 12.19 -0.28 -20.06
C THR A 236 12.45 -1.78 -20.07
N THR A 237 11.84 -2.54 -19.16
CA THR A 237 11.96 -4.02 -19.13
C THR A 237 10.79 -4.70 -19.84
N GLY A 238 9.68 -3.99 -20.03
CA GLY A 238 8.52 -4.48 -20.75
C GLY A 238 7.98 -5.78 -20.13
N ARG A 239 7.92 -6.84 -20.94
CA ARG A 239 7.42 -8.16 -20.50
C ARG A 239 8.36 -8.88 -19.52
N GLU A 240 9.62 -8.46 -19.42
CA GLU A 240 10.62 -9.13 -18.58
C GLU A 240 10.66 -8.54 -17.18
N CYS A 241 10.72 -9.40 -16.17
CA CYS A 241 11.09 -9.03 -14.80
C CYS A 241 12.53 -9.47 -14.55
N ARG A 242 13.37 -8.56 -14.02
CA ARG A 242 14.79 -8.83 -13.76
C ARG A 242 14.99 -9.25 -12.32
N LYS A 243 15.68 -10.37 -12.09
CA LYS A 243 16.04 -10.80 -10.73
C LYS A 243 17.21 -9.95 -10.23
N GLU A 244 17.06 -9.35 -9.05
CA GLU A 244 18.09 -8.47 -8.47
C GLU A 244 18.73 -9.03 -7.21
N GLY A 245 18.08 -9.99 -6.54
CA GLY A 245 18.65 -10.58 -5.32
C GLY A 245 17.63 -11.36 -4.50
N ASN A 246 17.88 -11.44 -3.20
CA ASN A 246 17.00 -12.07 -2.22
C ASN A 246 16.88 -11.19 -0.97
N ILE A 247 15.67 -11.08 -0.42
CA ILE A 247 15.35 -10.20 0.71
C ILE A 247 16.14 -10.56 1.98
N GLU A 248 16.57 -11.81 2.14
CA GLU A 248 17.35 -12.20 3.31
C GLU A 248 18.78 -11.63 3.28
N SER A 249 19.43 -11.62 2.10
CA SER A 249 20.80 -11.12 1.94
C SER A 249 20.90 -9.64 1.57
N THR A 250 19.81 -9.03 1.09
CA THR A 250 19.80 -7.63 0.65
C THR A 250 19.65 -6.68 1.83
N ASN A 251 20.42 -5.58 1.83
CA ASN A 251 20.24 -4.49 2.79
C ASN A 251 19.00 -3.68 2.39
N LEU A 252 18.11 -3.40 3.34
CA LEU A 252 16.84 -2.70 3.07
C LEU A 252 17.05 -1.26 2.61
N ALA A 253 18.16 -0.62 3.00
CA ALA A 253 18.52 0.71 2.51
C ALA A 253 18.78 0.73 1.00
N ASP A 254 19.37 -0.34 0.45
CA ASP A 254 19.64 -0.46 -0.99
C ASP A 254 18.34 -0.56 -1.80
N LEU A 255 17.25 -0.98 -1.15
CA LEU A 255 15.93 -1.03 -1.77
C LEU A 255 15.25 0.34 -1.84
N LEU A 256 15.78 1.40 -1.20
CA LEU A 256 15.19 2.74 -1.31
C LEU A 256 15.60 3.48 -2.59
N THR A 257 16.61 2.97 -3.30
CA THR A 257 17.06 3.51 -4.59
C THR A 257 16.49 2.68 -5.74
N CYS A 258 15.89 3.35 -6.72
CA CYS A 258 15.46 2.72 -7.97
C CYS A 258 16.63 2.66 -8.96
#